data_AF-H1VER4-F1
#
_entry.id   AF-H1VER4-F1
#
_cell.length_a   1.000
_cell.length_b   1.000
_cell.length_c   1.000
_cell.angle_alpha   90.00
_cell.angle_beta   90.00
_cell.angle_gamma   90.00
#
_symmetry.space_group_name_H-M   'P 1'
#
loop_
_entity.id
_entity.type
_entity.pdbx_description
1 polymer ?
#
loop_
_entity_poly.entity_id
_entity_poly.type
_entity_poly.pdbx_seq_one_letter_code
_entity_poly.pdbx_strand_id
1 'polypeptide(L)'
;MVGRSTPPVPWSTPRPETPLSPVLQDKSSILVEYYFKEVCGMMSCYDSKLNPYRTTISNLWGSSPSLYYVTQSMAAACLSEVSPGFAAVSGRLRDQAVGSLWNESRVGPTETSSLLALVMLGFSLCWHDPSRLGQSEFELLAETVAHLETSSNSLTPVDKQKRLFFHNSLVYWKMLLSFVTDDDLPSLSTAYVVQPRPPFETIQRSSRMPHPQTGIGVEIQELVAQVGSLVRKERRRIRKRHHSSRHDIEQSINAIRSAEQLQARLCEIELPREVTVIDSGDDMTSTGHLLKAAEAYRCTGLLQLYRNFPDLVLHGTSP
;
A
#
# COMPACT_ATOMS: atom_id res chain seq x y z
N MET A 1 24.73 -85.18 -32.44
CA MET A 1 24.65 -83.71 -32.20
C MET A 1 23.26 -83.25 -32.62
N VAL A 2 22.35 -83.17 -31.67
CA VAL A 2 20.96 -82.70 -31.88
C VAL A 2 20.82 -81.43 -31.04
N GLY A 3 20.80 -80.28 -31.71
CA GLY A 3 20.72 -78.97 -31.08
C GLY A 3 19.31 -78.69 -30.56
N ARG A 4 19.20 -78.42 -29.26
CA ARG A 4 17.95 -77.97 -28.62
C ARG A 4 17.68 -76.51 -29.01
N SER A 5 16.52 -76.29 -29.62
CA SER A 5 15.93 -74.98 -29.88
C SER A 5 15.30 -74.42 -28.60
N THR A 6 15.76 -73.25 -28.16
CA THR A 6 15.18 -72.44 -27.08
C THR A 6 14.01 -71.60 -27.61
N PRO A 7 12.89 -71.45 -26.87
CA PRO A 7 11.79 -70.57 -27.28
C PRO A 7 12.14 -69.09 -27.03
N PRO A 8 11.54 -68.13 -27.76
CA PRO A 8 11.80 -66.71 -27.57
C PRO A 8 11.12 -66.20 -26.29
N VAL A 9 11.84 -65.33 -25.57
CA VAL A 9 11.36 -64.60 -24.40
C VAL A 9 10.28 -63.60 -24.83
N PRO A 10 9.11 -63.50 -24.15
CA PRO A 10 8.12 -62.51 -24.51
C PRO A 10 8.63 -61.10 -24.20
N TRP A 11 8.48 -60.17 -25.15
CA TRP A 11 8.76 -58.76 -24.94
C TRP A 11 8.00 -58.23 -23.73
N SER A 12 8.75 -57.67 -22.78
CA SER A 12 8.21 -57.00 -21.61
C SER A 12 7.44 -55.76 -22.08
N THR A 13 6.13 -55.75 -21.92
CA THR A 13 5.30 -54.56 -22.10
C THR A 13 5.79 -53.47 -21.13
N PRO A 14 5.99 -52.22 -21.58
CA PRO A 14 6.30 -51.13 -20.67
C PRO A 14 5.14 -50.99 -19.68
N ARG A 15 5.46 -51.00 -18.39
CA ARG A 15 4.47 -50.69 -17.35
C ARG A 15 3.87 -49.32 -17.67
N PRO A 16 2.54 -49.14 -17.57
CA PRO A 16 1.98 -47.80 -17.59
C PRO A 16 2.58 -47.07 -16.40
N GLU A 17 3.41 -46.06 -16.65
CA GLU A 17 3.76 -45.09 -15.62
C GLU A 17 2.45 -44.49 -15.13
N THR A 18 2.08 -44.80 -13.90
CA THR A 18 0.96 -44.13 -13.24
C THR A 18 1.24 -42.63 -13.29
N PRO A 19 0.40 -41.82 -13.96
CA PRO A 19 0.55 -40.38 -13.90
C PRO A 19 0.49 -39.99 -12.43
N LEU A 20 1.51 -39.29 -11.95
CA LEU A 20 1.47 -38.65 -10.64
C LEU A 20 0.14 -37.90 -10.56
N SER A 21 -0.66 -38.20 -9.52
CA SER A 21 -1.99 -37.62 -9.34
C SER A 21 -1.93 -36.09 -9.52
N PRO A 22 -2.82 -35.47 -10.31
CA PRO A 22 -2.87 -34.00 -10.50
C PRO A 22 -3.13 -33.20 -9.21
N VAL A 23 -3.39 -33.91 -8.11
CA VAL A 23 -3.80 -33.42 -6.78
C VAL A 23 -2.67 -32.72 -6.01
N LEU A 24 -1.42 -32.74 -6.52
CA LEU A 24 -0.26 -32.08 -5.86
C LEU A 24 0.33 -30.88 -6.63
N GLN A 25 -0.30 -30.43 -7.71
CA GLN A 25 -0.09 -29.07 -8.23
C GLN A 25 -1.25 -28.20 -7.77
N ASP A 26 -1.31 -27.93 -6.47
CA ASP A 26 -2.26 -26.97 -5.95
C ASP A 26 -1.86 -25.57 -6.45
N LYS A 27 -2.52 -25.13 -7.54
CA LYS A 27 -2.31 -23.81 -8.14
C LYS A 27 -2.47 -22.69 -7.10
N SER A 28 -3.25 -22.93 -6.05
CA SER A 28 -3.41 -21.99 -4.94
C SER A 28 -2.13 -21.87 -4.10
N SER A 29 -1.49 -22.99 -3.75
CA SER A 29 -0.19 -23.00 -3.07
C SER A 29 0.89 -22.27 -3.87
N ILE A 30 0.92 -22.42 -5.20
CA ILE A 30 1.88 -21.73 -6.08
C ILE A 30 1.65 -20.21 -6.08
N LEU A 31 0.38 -19.75 -6.16
CA LEU A 31 0.06 -18.33 -6.15
C LEU A 31 0.38 -17.68 -4.79
N VAL A 32 0.14 -18.38 -3.69
CA VAL A 32 0.51 -17.90 -2.34
C VAL A 32 2.04 -17.83 -2.20
N GLU A 33 2.78 -18.84 -2.67
CA GLU A 33 4.24 -18.81 -2.69
C GLU A 33 4.76 -17.62 -3.52
N TYR A 34 4.19 -17.42 -4.72
CA TYR A 34 4.55 -16.31 -5.58
C TYR A 34 4.26 -14.95 -4.93
N TYR A 35 3.16 -14.82 -4.17
CA TYR A 35 2.90 -13.60 -3.41
C TYR A 35 4.05 -13.28 -2.45
N PHE A 36 4.48 -14.26 -1.64
CA PHE A 36 5.56 -14.05 -0.67
C PHE A 36 6.93 -13.92 -1.34
N LYS A 37 7.09 -14.37 -2.58
CA LYS A 37 8.34 -14.24 -3.32
C LYS A 37 8.47 -12.87 -3.98
N GLU A 38 7.42 -12.38 -4.63
CA GLU A 38 7.50 -11.20 -5.51
C GLU A 38 6.55 -10.08 -5.09
N VAL A 39 5.28 -10.40 -4.79
CA VAL A 39 4.22 -9.39 -4.62
C VAL A 39 4.33 -8.62 -3.31
N CYS A 40 4.73 -9.29 -2.22
CA CYS A 40 4.86 -8.67 -0.91
C CYS A 40 5.86 -7.50 -0.94
N GLY A 41 7.02 -7.73 -1.58
CA GLY A 41 8.03 -6.70 -1.83
C GLY A 41 7.55 -5.59 -2.76
N MET A 42 6.77 -5.88 -3.81
CA MET A 42 6.23 -4.82 -4.68
C MET A 42 5.29 -3.85 -3.95
N MET A 43 4.63 -4.30 -2.89
CA MET A 43 3.71 -3.50 -2.08
C MET A 43 4.38 -2.77 -0.92
N SER A 44 5.66 -3.04 -0.67
CA SER A 44 6.35 -2.65 0.55
C SER A 44 7.70 -2.00 0.23
N CYS A 45 8.11 -1.01 1.02
CA CYS A 45 9.42 -0.38 0.94
C CYS A 45 10.53 -1.34 1.36
N TYR A 46 10.21 -2.37 2.14
CA TYR A 46 11.12 -3.40 2.62
C TYR A 46 10.36 -4.72 2.79
N ASP A 47 11.05 -5.86 2.67
CA ASP A 47 10.41 -7.17 2.70
C ASP A 47 11.12 -8.22 3.57
N SER A 48 11.25 -7.88 4.85
CA SER A 48 11.82 -8.76 5.88
C SER A 48 10.74 -9.38 6.78
N LYS A 49 11.17 -10.13 7.81
CA LYS A 49 10.29 -10.62 8.89
C LYS A 49 9.68 -9.49 9.74
N LEU A 50 10.08 -8.24 9.55
CA LEU A 50 9.46 -7.09 10.21
C LEU A 50 8.35 -6.45 9.35
N ASN A 51 8.07 -6.97 8.16
CA ASN A 51 6.98 -6.51 7.30
C ASN A 51 5.66 -7.23 7.67
N PRO A 52 4.63 -6.54 8.22
CA PRO A 52 3.35 -7.16 8.53
C PRO A 52 2.61 -7.75 7.31
N TYR A 53 2.83 -7.23 6.10
CA TYR A 53 2.27 -7.85 4.88
C TYR A 53 2.91 -9.20 4.56
N ARG A 54 4.08 -9.49 5.14
CA ARG A 54 4.68 -10.82 5.10
C ARG A 54 4.22 -11.64 6.29
N THR A 55 4.54 -11.21 7.51
CA THR A 55 4.37 -12.05 8.70
C THR A 55 2.93 -12.23 9.15
N THR A 56 2.12 -11.17 9.10
CA THR A 56 0.72 -11.28 9.52
C THR A 56 -0.06 -12.09 8.51
N ILE A 57 0.19 -11.85 7.22
CA ILE A 57 -0.46 -12.62 6.15
C ILE A 57 -0.03 -14.08 6.21
N SER A 58 1.28 -14.38 6.37
CA SER A 58 1.78 -15.77 6.49
C SER A 58 1.11 -16.55 7.62
N ASN A 59 0.74 -15.87 8.71
CA ASN A 59 0.11 -16.48 9.87
C ASN A 59 -1.42 -16.64 9.72
N LEU A 60 -2.07 -15.77 8.94
CA LEU A 60 -3.54 -15.68 8.90
C LEU A 60 -4.17 -16.15 7.59
N TRP A 61 -3.41 -16.28 6.49
CA TRP A 61 -4.00 -16.61 5.19
C TRP A 61 -4.74 -17.94 5.18
N GLY A 62 -4.28 -18.94 5.92
CA GLY A 62 -4.92 -20.26 5.99
C GLY A 62 -6.25 -20.27 6.76
N SER A 63 -6.48 -19.27 7.61
CA SER A 63 -7.68 -19.16 8.46
C SER A 63 -8.59 -17.98 8.10
N SER A 64 -8.18 -17.11 7.16
CA SER A 64 -8.96 -15.97 6.69
C SER A 64 -9.25 -16.13 5.19
N PRO A 65 -10.50 -16.45 4.81
CA PRO A 65 -10.89 -16.57 3.41
C PRO A 65 -10.63 -15.30 2.58
N SER A 66 -10.91 -14.11 3.13
CA SER A 66 -10.63 -12.85 2.42
C SER A 66 -9.14 -12.68 2.12
N LEU A 67 -8.26 -12.92 3.10
CA LEU A 67 -6.81 -12.89 2.90
C LEU A 67 -6.33 -13.96 1.94
N TYR A 68 -6.85 -15.18 2.04
CA TYR A 68 -6.48 -16.29 1.17
C TYR A 68 -6.71 -15.94 -0.31
N TYR A 69 -7.89 -15.43 -0.62
CA TYR A 69 -8.27 -15.13 -2.00
C TYR A 69 -7.58 -13.87 -2.53
N VAL A 70 -7.46 -12.80 -1.74
CA VAL A 70 -6.79 -11.57 -2.22
C VAL A 70 -5.30 -11.80 -2.46
N THR A 71 -4.62 -12.57 -1.60
CA THR A 71 -3.20 -12.94 -1.77
C THR A 71 -2.97 -13.62 -3.12
N GLN A 72 -3.81 -14.60 -3.46
CA GLN A 72 -3.72 -15.29 -4.75
C GLN A 72 -4.15 -14.39 -5.92
N SER A 73 -5.17 -13.55 -5.73
CA SER A 73 -5.63 -12.59 -6.75
C SER A 73 -4.50 -11.67 -7.19
N MET A 74 -3.77 -11.10 -6.23
CA MET A 74 -2.64 -10.21 -6.48
C MET A 74 -1.49 -10.93 -7.19
N ALA A 75 -1.14 -12.15 -6.77
CA ALA A 75 -0.15 -12.98 -7.46
C ALA A 75 -0.56 -13.28 -8.91
N ALA A 76 -1.82 -13.67 -9.13
CA ALA A 76 -2.34 -13.92 -10.47
C ALA A 76 -2.38 -12.64 -11.33
N ALA A 77 -2.65 -11.48 -10.74
CA ALA A 77 -2.61 -10.19 -11.46
C ALA A 77 -1.20 -9.92 -11.98
N CYS A 78 -0.18 -10.08 -11.12
CA CYS A 78 1.22 -9.88 -11.51
C CYS A 78 1.66 -10.88 -12.60
N LEU A 79 1.28 -12.15 -12.45
CA LEU A 79 1.59 -13.18 -13.45
C LEU A 79 0.83 -12.98 -14.78
N SER A 80 -0.22 -12.17 -14.80
CA SER A 80 -0.98 -11.91 -16.03
C SER A 80 -0.18 -11.10 -17.06
N GLU A 81 0.83 -10.35 -16.63
CA GLU A 81 1.72 -9.60 -17.51
C GLU A 81 2.52 -10.53 -18.45
N VAL A 82 2.96 -11.68 -17.93
CA VAL A 82 3.75 -12.67 -18.68
C VAL A 82 2.90 -13.83 -19.20
N SER A 83 1.73 -14.05 -18.61
CA SER A 83 0.80 -15.13 -19.00
C SER A 83 -0.65 -14.65 -18.87
N PRO A 84 -1.23 -14.08 -19.95
CA PRO A 84 -2.56 -13.45 -19.92
C PRO A 84 -3.70 -14.33 -19.40
N GLY A 85 -3.55 -15.66 -19.44
CA GLY A 85 -4.52 -16.60 -18.86
C GLY A 85 -4.77 -16.41 -17.36
N PHE A 86 -3.86 -15.76 -16.62
CA PHE A 86 -4.06 -15.45 -15.21
C PHE A 86 -5.00 -14.27 -14.95
N ALA A 87 -5.29 -13.41 -15.94
CA ALA A 87 -6.16 -12.25 -15.74
C ALA A 87 -7.57 -12.64 -15.27
N ALA A 88 -8.17 -13.64 -15.92
CA ALA A 88 -9.50 -14.14 -15.55
C ALA A 88 -9.48 -14.84 -14.17
N VAL A 89 -8.39 -15.56 -13.85
CA VAL A 89 -8.20 -16.21 -12.54
C VAL A 89 -8.11 -15.16 -11.43
N SER A 90 -7.32 -14.12 -11.68
CA SER A 90 -7.11 -12.99 -10.78
C SER A 90 -8.43 -12.27 -10.48
N GLY A 91 -9.21 -11.90 -11.50
CA GLY A 91 -10.53 -11.28 -11.32
C GLY A 91 -11.49 -12.13 -10.49
N ARG A 92 -11.58 -13.44 -10.78
CA ARG A 92 -12.44 -14.36 -10.00
C ARG A 92 -12.01 -14.46 -8.53
N LEU A 93 -10.71 -14.58 -8.27
CA LEU A 93 -10.18 -14.64 -6.90
C LEU A 93 -10.45 -13.33 -6.15
N ARG A 94 -10.33 -12.18 -6.81
CA ARG A 94 -10.69 -10.89 -6.24
C ARG A 94 -12.16 -10.87 -5.80
N ASP A 95 -13.07 -11.30 -6.66
CA ASP A 95 -14.51 -11.32 -6.35
C ASP A 95 -14.82 -12.27 -5.18
N GLN A 96 -14.13 -13.41 -5.10
CA GLN A 96 -14.20 -14.31 -3.95
C GLN A 96 -13.70 -13.63 -2.66
N ALA A 97 -12.59 -12.89 -2.72
CA ALA A 97 -12.07 -12.14 -1.59
C ALA A 97 -13.06 -11.07 -1.10
N VAL A 98 -13.70 -10.34 -2.02
CA VAL A 98 -14.75 -9.35 -1.69
C VAL A 98 -15.95 -10.03 -1.04
N GLY A 99 -16.42 -11.15 -1.60
CA GLY A 99 -17.53 -11.93 -1.02
C GLY A 99 -17.21 -12.46 0.37
N SER A 100 -15.98 -12.93 0.60
CA SER A 100 -15.49 -13.35 1.91
C SER A 100 -15.43 -12.20 2.90
N LEU A 101 -14.87 -11.06 2.50
CA LEU A 101 -14.77 -9.87 3.36
C LEU A 101 -16.16 -9.34 3.77
N TRP A 102 -17.12 -9.35 2.85
CA TRP A 102 -18.51 -9.01 3.14
C TRP A 102 -19.11 -9.96 4.19
N ASN A 103 -18.90 -11.27 4.05
CA ASN A 103 -19.40 -12.24 5.02
C ASN A 103 -18.73 -12.08 6.40
N GLU A 104 -17.42 -11.86 6.45
CA GLU A 104 -16.66 -11.61 7.68
C GLU A 104 -17.21 -10.38 8.44
N SER A 105 -17.55 -9.30 7.71
CA SER A 105 -18.11 -8.08 8.30
C SER A 105 -19.45 -8.28 9.04
N ARG A 106 -20.17 -9.39 8.77
CA ARG A 106 -21.47 -9.71 9.39
C ARG A 106 -21.34 -10.55 10.67
N VAL A 107 -20.19 -11.18 10.90
CA VAL A 107 -20.01 -12.19 11.96
C VAL A 107 -19.54 -11.54 13.27
N GLY A 108 -18.84 -10.40 13.20
CA GLY A 108 -18.28 -9.78 14.40
C GLY A 108 -17.51 -8.49 14.12
N PRO A 109 -16.73 -8.00 15.11
CA PRO A 109 -15.90 -6.82 14.94
C PRO A 109 -14.85 -7.05 13.85
N THR A 110 -14.49 -5.97 13.15
CA THR A 110 -13.51 -6.06 12.05
C THR A 110 -12.15 -6.52 12.55
N GLU A 111 -11.73 -7.70 12.10
CA GLU A 111 -10.43 -8.27 12.42
C GLU A 111 -9.29 -7.63 11.61
N THR A 112 -8.06 -7.77 12.10
CA THR A 112 -6.85 -7.31 11.39
C THR A 112 -6.72 -7.96 10.01
N SER A 113 -7.14 -9.22 9.88
CA SER A 113 -7.18 -9.96 8.62
C SER A 113 -8.07 -9.29 7.58
N SER A 114 -9.29 -8.92 7.97
CA SER A 114 -10.24 -8.21 7.12
C SER A 114 -9.76 -6.81 6.73
N LEU A 115 -9.13 -6.07 7.66
CA LEU A 115 -8.53 -4.76 7.35
C LEU A 115 -7.36 -4.88 6.37
N LEU A 116 -6.48 -5.87 6.55
CA LEU A 116 -5.40 -6.15 5.59
C LEU A 116 -5.96 -6.54 4.23
N ALA A 117 -6.97 -7.41 4.19
CA ALA A 117 -7.62 -7.80 2.95
C ALA A 117 -8.25 -6.60 2.23
N LEU A 118 -8.88 -5.68 2.96
CA LEU A 118 -9.44 -4.45 2.40
C LEU A 118 -8.36 -3.55 1.80
N VAL A 119 -7.23 -3.36 2.50
CA VAL A 119 -6.06 -2.63 1.97
C VAL A 119 -5.57 -3.30 0.68
N MET A 120 -5.30 -4.60 0.71
CA MET A 120 -4.78 -5.37 -0.42
C MET A 120 -5.70 -5.32 -1.63
N LEU A 121 -7.01 -5.47 -1.42
CA LEU A 121 -8.02 -5.32 -2.45
C LEU A 121 -7.90 -3.93 -3.08
N GLY A 122 -8.04 -2.89 -2.27
CA GLY A 122 -7.94 -1.49 -2.67
C GLY A 122 -6.75 -1.16 -3.56
N PHE A 123 -5.54 -1.49 -3.10
CA PHE A 123 -4.30 -1.21 -3.83
C PHE A 123 -4.20 -2.00 -5.14
N SER A 124 -4.68 -3.24 -5.17
CA SER A 124 -4.57 -4.09 -6.35
C SER A 124 -5.69 -3.90 -7.38
N LEU A 125 -6.74 -3.11 -7.11
CA LEU A 125 -7.80 -2.84 -8.11
C LEU A 125 -7.23 -2.36 -9.44
N CYS A 126 -6.27 -1.44 -9.39
CA CYS A 126 -5.66 -0.85 -10.58
C CYS A 126 -4.81 -1.85 -11.39
N TRP A 127 -4.42 -2.97 -10.80
CA TRP A 127 -3.69 -4.05 -11.49
C TRP A 127 -4.61 -4.86 -12.41
N HIS A 128 -5.92 -4.83 -12.16
CA HIS A 128 -6.93 -5.46 -13.01
C HIS A 128 -7.52 -4.47 -14.03
N ASP A 129 -7.75 -3.23 -13.61
CA ASP A 129 -8.36 -2.18 -14.41
C ASP A 129 -7.78 -0.82 -13.98
N PRO A 130 -6.94 -0.17 -14.81
CA PRO A 130 -6.30 1.10 -14.46
C PRO A 130 -7.27 2.25 -14.17
N SER A 131 -8.55 2.13 -14.57
CA SER A 131 -9.58 3.13 -14.25
C SER A 131 -10.12 2.98 -12.82
N ARG A 132 -9.88 1.84 -12.17
CA ARG A 132 -10.34 1.55 -10.81
C ARG A 132 -9.27 1.87 -9.79
N LEU A 133 -9.41 3.03 -9.16
CA LEU A 133 -8.41 3.59 -8.25
C LEU A 133 -8.56 3.09 -6.79
N GLY A 134 -9.65 2.40 -6.46
CA GLY A 134 -9.91 1.89 -5.11
C GLY A 134 -10.44 2.93 -4.12
N GLN A 135 -11.06 4.02 -4.59
CA GLN A 135 -11.55 5.10 -3.72
C GLN A 135 -12.62 4.63 -2.72
N SER A 136 -13.55 3.75 -3.14
CA SER A 136 -14.56 3.17 -2.26
C SER A 136 -13.94 2.35 -1.13
N GLU A 137 -12.92 1.56 -1.44
CA GLU A 137 -12.20 0.73 -0.46
C GLU A 137 -11.38 1.61 0.48
N PHE A 138 -10.81 2.71 -0.02
CA PHE A 138 -10.12 3.72 0.79
C PHE A 138 -11.08 4.37 1.80
N GLU A 139 -12.25 4.82 1.34
CA GLU A 139 -13.28 5.47 2.18
C GLU A 139 -13.78 4.52 3.26
N LEU A 140 -14.07 3.27 2.90
CA LEU A 140 -14.48 2.23 3.84
C LEU A 140 -13.40 1.96 4.90
N LEU A 141 -12.13 1.89 4.49
CA LEU A 141 -11.02 1.69 5.43
C LEU A 141 -10.86 2.91 6.35
N ALA A 142 -10.95 4.12 5.82
CA ALA A 142 -10.85 5.36 6.58
C ALA A 142 -11.96 5.46 7.63
N GLU A 143 -13.21 5.15 7.26
CA GLU A 143 -14.34 5.09 8.19
C GLU A 143 -14.12 4.03 9.26
N THR A 144 -13.71 2.82 8.86
CA THR A 144 -13.48 1.72 9.81
C THR A 144 -12.38 2.08 10.83
N VAL A 145 -11.27 2.65 10.37
CA VAL A 145 -10.17 3.10 11.24
C VAL A 145 -10.61 4.26 12.15
N ALA A 146 -11.47 5.16 11.68
CA ALA A 146 -12.05 6.25 12.46
C ALA A 146 -13.03 5.76 13.55
N HIS A 147 -13.81 4.72 13.26
CA HIS A 147 -14.74 4.14 14.23
C HIS A 147 -14.01 3.43 15.37
N LEU A 148 -12.88 2.77 15.05
CA LEU A 148 -11.98 2.19 16.06
C LEU A 148 -11.41 3.25 17.02
N GLU A 149 -11.42 4.55 16.68
CA GLU A 149 -11.03 5.65 17.58
C GLU A 149 -12.08 5.90 18.64
N THR A 150 -13.34 5.98 18.22
CA THR A 150 -14.45 6.46 19.04
C THR A 150 -14.99 5.41 19.98
N SER A 151 -14.88 4.13 19.62
CA SER A 151 -15.52 3.03 20.36
C SER A 151 -14.73 2.52 21.56
N SER A 152 -13.50 3.00 21.81
CA SER A 152 -12.63 2.44 22.84
C SER A 152 -12.27 3.46 23.93
N ASN A 153 -13.01 3.42 25.04
CA ASN A 153 -12.73 4.20 26.26
C ASN A 153 -11.36 3.89 26.91
N SER A 154 -10.64 2.86 26.45
CA SER A 154 -9.28 2.52 26.86
C SER A 154 -8.61 1.66 25.76
N LEU A 155 -8.01 2.30 24.74
CA LEU A 155 -7.29 1.58 23.69
C LEU A 155 -6.06 0.86 24.28
N THR A 156 -6.00 -0.46 24.12
CA THR A 156 -4.81 -1.25 24.47
C THR A 156 -3.61 -0.79 23.62
N PRO A 157 -2.35 -0.99 24.07
CA PRO A 157 -1.17 -0.69 23.26
C PRO A 157 -1.19 -1.38 21.89
N VAL A 158 -1.71 -2.62 21.83
CA VAL A 158 -1.86 -3.40 20.58
C VAL A 158 -2.86 -2.74 19.63
N ASP A 159 -4.00 -2.26 20.14
CA ASP A 159 -4.99 -1.57 19.30
C ASP A 159 -4.45 -0.24 18.77
N LYS A 160 -3.68 0.50 19.59
CA LYS A 160 -2.99 1.72 19.15
C LYS A 160 -2.00 1.42 18.01
N GLN A 161 -1.21 0.36 18.13
CA GLN A 161 -0.24 -0.03 17.10
C GLN A 161 -0.93 -0.50 15.82
N LYS A 162 -1.94 -1.38 15.93
CA LYS A 162 -2.77 -1.83 14.80
C LYS A 162 -3.34 -0.63 14.05
N ARG A 163 -3.86 0.32 14.79
CA ARG A 163 -4.47 1.52 14.23
C ARG A 163 -3.47 2.44 13.56
N LEU A 164 -2.31 2.67 14.18
CA LEU A 164 -1.23 3.46 13.58
C LEU A 164 -0.76 2.84 12.25
N PHE A 165 -0.67 1.51 12.18
CA PHE A 165 -0.35 0.80 10.94
C PHE A 165 -1.35 1.11 9.81
N PHE A 166 -2.65 0.95 10.06
CA PHE A 166 -3.65 1.24 9.02
C PHE A 166 -3.77 2.73 8.70
N HIS A 167 -3.57 3.61 9.68
CA HIS A 167 -3.50 5.05 9.43
C HIS A 167 -2.35 5.39 8.47
N ASN A 168 -1.14 4.86 8.70
CA ASN A 168 -0.02 5.08 7.79
C ASN A 168 -0.30 4.49 6.40
N SER A 169 -0.96 3.33 6.32
CA SER A 169 -1.41 2.75 5.05
C SER A 169 -2.36 3.70 4.29
N LEU A 170 -3.31 4.32 5.01
CA LEU A 170 -4.22 5.33 4.46
C LEU A 170 -3.47 6.59 4.00
N VAL A 171 -2.43 7.04 4.72
CA VAL A 171 -1.62 8.20 4.30
C VAL A 171 -0.98 7.94 2.93
N TYR A 172 -0.33 6.78 2.77
CA TYR A 172 0.28 6.41 1.49
C TYR A 172 -0.77 6.34 0.38
N TRP A 173 -1.90 5.69 0.64
CA TRP A 173 -2.96 5.56 -0.35
C TRP A 173 -3.58 6.91 -0.74
N LYS A 174 -3.86 7.77 0.25
CA LYS A 174 -4.38 9.12 0.04
C LYS A 174 -3.43 9.96 -0.81
N MET A 175 -2.12 9.84 -0.57
CA MET A 175 -1.12 10.49 -1.40
C MET A 175 -1.25 10.06 -2.86
N LEU A 176 -1.36 8.76 -3.15
CA LEU A 176 -1.56 8.28 -4.52
C LEU A 176 -2.86 8.83 -5.13
N LEU A 177 -3.98 8.67 -4.42
CA LEU A 177 -5.31 9.10 -4.90
C LEU A 177 -5.37 10.60 -5.20
N SER A 178 -4.69 11.43 -4.40
CA SER A 178 -4.71 12.90 -4.55
C SER A 178 -4.30 13.41 -5.94
N PHE A 179 -3.46 12.64 -6.67
CA PHE A 179 -3.03 13.00 -8.02
C PHE A 179 -3.98 12.52 -9.12
N VAL A 180 -4.87 11.58 -8.81
CA VAL A 180 -5.68 10.85 -9.80
C VAL A 180 -7.20 11.00 -9.61
N THR A 181 -7.69 11.39 -8.43
CA THR A 181 -9.13 11.57 -8.14
C THR A 181 -9.56 13.03 -8.12
N ASP A 182 -10.82 13.28 -8.49
CA ASP A 182 -11.38 14.64 -8.49
C ASP A 182 -12.05 15.03 -7.18
N ASP A 183 -12.48 14.05 -6.41
CA ASP A 183 -13.23 14.25 -5.18
C ASP A 183 -12.33 14.65 -4.01
N ASP A 184 -12.92 15.40 -3.09
CA ASP A 184 -12.28 15.70 -1.81
C ASP A 184 -12.23 14.41 -0.98
N LEU A 185 -11.03 13.86 -0.81
CA LEU A 185 -10.83 12.66 -0.01
C LEU A 185 -11.02 12.96 1.48
N PRO A 186 -11.60 12.02 2.26
CA PRO A 186 -11.76 12.15 3.70
C PRO A 186 -10.51 12.69 4.42
N SER A 187 -10.71 13.65 5.32
CA SER A 187 -9.65 14.11 6.22
C SER A 187 -9.28 12.97 7.17
N LEU A 188 -8.01 12.58 7.16
CA LEU A 188 -7.49 11.62 8.11
C LEU A 188 -7.19 12.36 9.42
N SER A 189 -7.66 11.82 10.56
CA SER A 189 -7.43 12.42 11.87
C SER A 189 -5.92 12.53 12.16
N THR A 190 -5.42 13.76 12.33
CA THR A 190 -3.98 14.04 12.59
C THR A 190 -3.61 13.93 14.07
N ALA A 191 -4.51 13.43 14.92
CA ALA A 191 -4.30 13.35 16.37
C ALA A 191 -3.10 12.47 16.79
N TYR A 192 -2.42 11.81 15.85
CA TYR A 192 -1.27 10.91 16.06
C TYR A 192 0.08 11.54 15.76
N VAL A 193 0.11 12.70 15.08
CA VAL A 193 1.36 13.43 14.85
C VAL A 193 1.88 14.05 16.15
N VAL A 194 0.97 14.32 17.11
CA VAL A 194 1.35 14.72 18.47
C VAL A 194 1.26 13.51 19.40
N GLN A 195 2.29 12.68 19.37
CA GLN A 195 2.58 11.82 20.53
C GLN A 195 2.70 12.73 21.76
N PRO A 196 1.90 12.57 22.83
CA PRO A 196 2.12 13.29 24.06
C PRO A 196 3.50 12.88 24.59
N ARG A 197 4.47 13.81 24.56
CA ARG A 197 5.75 13.59 25.26
C ARG A 197 5.42 13.44 26.76
N PRO A 198 5.70 12.29 27.40
CA PRO A 198 5.66 12.26 28.85
C PRO A 198 6.70 13.25 29.39
N PRO A 199 6.38 14.03 30.44
CA PRO A 199 7.25 15.11 30.93
C PRO A 199 8.58 14.62 31.53
N PHE A 200 8.76 13.31 31.69
CA PHE A 200 9.95 12.71 32.31
C PHE A 200 10.28 11.35 31.67
N GLU A 201 10.70 11.34 30.40
CA GLU A 201 11.50 10.22 29.87
C GLU A 201 12.83 10.77 29.35
N THR A 202 13.86 10.52 30.14
CA THR A 202 15.28 10.70 29.83
C THR A 202 15.56 10.15 28.44
N ILE A 203 15.97 11.03 27.50
CA ILE A 203 16.66 10.81 26.21
C ILE A 203 16.96 9.33 25.89
N GLN A 204 15.93 8.52 25.66
CA GLN A 204 16.04 7.26 24.94
C GLN A 204 15.63 7.65 23.53
N ARG A 205 16.61 7.67 22.62
CA ARG A 205 16.41 7.93 21.20
C ARG A 205 15.21 7.08 20.74
N SER A 206 14.06 7.71 20.51
CA SER A 206 12.84 7.01 20.11
C SER A 206 13.06 6.41 18.73
N SER A 207 13.53 5.16 18.71
CA SER A 207 13.86 4.48 17.48
C SER A 207 12.59 4.28 16.66
N ARG A 208 12.58 4.77 15.42
CA ARG A 208 11.39 4.75 14.56
C ARG A 208 11.39 3.48 13.73
N MET A 209 10.38 2.63 13.93
CA MET A 209 10.13 1.51 13.03
C MET A 209 9.59 2.03 11.69
N PRO A 210 10.22 1.73 10.55
CA PRO A 210 9.64 2.09 9.25
C PRO A 210 8.32 1.34 9.03
N HIS A 211 7.35 2.01 8.42
CA HIS A 211 6.11 1.38 7.96
C HIS A 211 6.33 0.80 6.56
N PRO A 212 5.76 -0.37 6.20
CA PRO A 212 6.01 -0.96 4.88
C PRO A 212 5.59 -0.07 3.71
N GLN A 213 4.58 0.78 3.85
CA GLN A 213 4.15 1.63 2.72
C GLN A 213 4.65 3.07 2.79
N THR A 214 4.80 3.63 3.99
CA THR A 214 5.20 5.04 4.17
C THR A 214 6.69 5.17 4.48
N GLY A 215 7.40 4.05 4.70
CA GLY A 215 8.77 4.03 5.18
C GLY A 215 8.90 4.84 6.47
N ILE A 216 9.75 5.86 6.41
CA ILE A 216 9.97 6.84 7.48
C ILE A 216 9.44 8.25 7.13
N GLY A 217 8.75 8.39 6.00
CA GLY A 217 8.36 9.67 5.40
C GLY A 217 6.86 9.98 5.51
N VAL A 218 6.16 9.46 6.53
CA VAL A 218 4.70 9.61 6.65
C VAL A 218 4.25 11.09 6.62
N GLU A 219 4.90 11.98 7.37
CA GLU A 219 4.58 13.42 7.38
C GLU A 219 4.79 14.06 6.00
N ILE A 220 5.83 13.64 5.28
CA ILE A 220 6.08 14.10 3.91
C ILE A 220 4.96 13.62 3.00
N GLN A 221 4.55 12.37 3.08
CA GLN A 221 3.49 11.82 2.24
C GLN A 221 2.13 12.48 2.51
N GLU A 222 1.82 12.87 3.75
CA GLU A 222 0.62 13.67 4.08
C GLU A 222 0.64 15.05 3.41
N LEU A 223 1.80 15.72 3.39
CA LEU A 223 1.98 16.99 2.69
C LEU A 223 1.89 16.81 1.18
N VAL A 224 2.53 15.77 0.64
CA VAL A 224 2.50 15.46 -0.79
C VAL A 224 1.07 15.12 -1.24
N ALA A 225 0.25 14.50 -0.39
CA ALA A 225 -1.18 14.32 -0.66
C ALA A 225 -1.91 15.65 -0.79
N GLN A 226 -1.66 16.61 0.12
CA GLN A 226 -2.24 17.95 0.03
C GLN A 226 -1.77 18.71 -1.22
N VAL A 227 -0.49 18.58 -1.57
CA VAL A 227 0.08 19.13 -2.82
C VAL A 227 -0.64 18.53 -4.03
N GLY A 228 -0.82 17.22 -4.08
CA GLY A 228 -1.50 16.53 -5.17
C GLY A 228 -2.92 17.04 -5.37
N SER A 229 -3.70 17.12 -4.29
CA SER A 229 -5.06 17.66 -4.31
C SER A 229 -5.09 19.13 -4.78
N LEU A 230 -4.20 19.98 -4.26
CA LEU A 230 -4.09 21.39 -4.65
C LEU A 230 -3.78 21.54 -6.14
N VAL A 231 -2.73 20.88 -6.61
CA VAL A 231 -2.28 20.92 -8.01
C VAL A 231 -3.37 20.41 -8.95
N ARG A 232 -4.06 19.33 -8.57
CA ARG A 232 -5.11 18.76 -9.41
C ARG A 232 -6.33 19.68 -9.48
N LYS A 233 -6.77 20.25 -8.35
CA LYS A 233 -7.84 21.25 -8.28
C LYS A 233 -7.51 22.48 -9.12
N GLU A 234 -6.28 22.97 -9.03
CA GLU A 234 -5.78 24.11 -9.80
C GLU A 234 -5.81 23.84 -11.31
N ARG A 235 -5.24 22.71 -11.75
CA ARG A 235 -5.27 22.30 -13.16
C ARG A 235 -6.68 22.17 -13.70
N ARG A 236 -7.62 21.62 -12.91
CA ARG A 236 -9.03 21.54 -13.29
C ARG A 236 -9.67 22.91 -13.40
N ARG A 237 -9.45 23.81 -12.43
CA ARG A 237 -9.97 25.18 -12.47
C ARG A 237 -9.51 25.89 -13.73
N ILE A 238 -8.21 25.87 -14.02
CA ILE A 238 -7.62 26.51 -15.21
C ILE A 238 -8.24 25.96 -16.50
N ARG A 239 -8.42 24.64 -16.62
CA ARG A 239 -9.02 24.00 -17.80
C ARG A 239 -10.49 24.34 -18.00
N LYS A 240 -11.27 24.47 -16.91
CA LYS A 240 -12.70 24.80 -16.96
C LYS A 240 -12.97 26.31 -17.01
N ARG A 241 -11.94 27.15 -16.86
CA ARG A 241 -12.08 28.60 -16.83
C ARG A 241 -12.42 29.14 -18.23
N HIS A 242 -13.59 29.76 -18.36
CA HIS A 242 -13.97 30.50 -19.57
C HIS A 242 -13.65 32.00 -19.47
N HIS A 243 -13.83 32.59 -18.28
CA HIS A 243 -13.60 34.00 -18.02
C HIS A 243 -12.85 34.17 -16.69
N SER A 244 -12.21 35.32 -16.47
CA SER A 244 -11.59 35.65 -15.18
C SER A 244 -12.54 36.54 -14.38
N SER A 245 -13.37 35.93 -13.55
CA SER A 245 -14.22 36.65 -12.61
C SER A 245 -13.45 37.04 -11.34
N ARG A 246 -14.03 37.93 -10.52
CA ARG A 246 -13.49 38.24 -9.18
C ARG A 246 -13.36 36.96 -8.32
N HIS A 247 -14.33 36.06 -8.43
CA HIS A 247 -14.29 34.78 -7.73
C HIS A 247 -13.12 33.90 -8.18
N ASP A 248 -12.82 33.86 -9.49
CA ASP A 248 -11.68 33.10 -10.02
C ASP A 248 -10.34 33.66 -9.52
N ILE A 249 -10.22 34.98 -9.43
CA ILE A 249 -9.03 35.65 -8.89
C ILE A 249 -8.87 35.31 -7.41
N GLU A 250 -9.94 35.39 -6.61
CA GLU A 250 -9.92 35.03 -5.19
C GLU A 250 -9.53 33.55 -4.98
N GLN A 251 -10.07 32.63 -5.78
CA GLN A 251 -9.67 31.22 -5.75
C GLN A 251 -8.19 31.02 -6.09
N SER A 252 -7.67 31.76 -7.08
CA SER A 252 -6.25 31.70 -7.47
C SER A 252 -5.33 32.21 -6.37
N ILE A 253 -5.68 33.31 -5.72
CA ILE A 253 -4.92 33.85 -4.59
C ILE A 253 -4.90 32.84 -3.43
N ASN A 254 -6.04 32.21 -3.13
CA ASN A 254 -6.10 31.20 -2.07
C ASN A 254 -5.24 29.97 -2.41
N ALA A 255 -5.23 29.53 -3.67
CA ALA A 255 -4.39 28.42 -4.12
C ALA A 255 -2.89 28.73 -3.98
N ILE A 256 -2.46 29.95 -4.33
CA ILE A 256 -1.07 30.40 -4.16
C ILE A 256 -0.68 30.39 -2.67
N ARG A 257 -1.52 30.95 -1.79
CA ARG A 257 -1.25 30.93 -0.33
C ARG A 257 -1.14 29.51 0.22
N SER A 258 -2.01 28.59 -0.22
CA SER A 258 -1.90 27.18 0.16
C SER A 258 -0.61 26.55 -0.35
N ALA A 259 -0.17 26.91 -1.56
CA ALA A 259 1.08 26.43 -2.14
C ALA A 259 2.30 26.91 -1.34
N GLU A 260 2.33 28.19 -0.93
CA GLU A 260 3.38 28.77 -0.08
C GLU A 260 3.46 28.05 1.27
N GLN A 261 2.32 27.81 1.92
CA GLN A 261 2.26 27.09 3.20
C GLN A 261 2.76 25.64 3.08
N LEU A 262 2.37 24.93 2.01
CA LEU A 262 2.82 23.56 1.77
C LEU A 262 4.32 23.51 1.45
N GLN A 263 4.84 24.47 0.68
CA GLN A 263 6.28 24.59 0.43
C GLN A 263 7.05 24.79 1.73
N ALA A 264 6.64 25.76 2.56
CA ALA A 264 7.30 26.04 3.83
C ALA A 264 7.37 24.78 4.70
N ARG A 265 6.24 24.10 4.89
CA ARG A 265 6.16 22.85 5.68
C ARG A 265 7.04 21.74 5.10
N LEU A 266 7.09 21.58 3.78
CA LEU A 266 7.97 20.59 3.13
C LEU A 266 9.46 20.95 3.27
N CYS A 267 9.80 22.23 3.31
CA CYS A 267 11.17 22.70 3.50
C CYS A 267 11.63 22.58 4.97
N GLU A 268 10.71 22.76 5.92
CA GLU A 268 10.97 22.68 7.36
C GLU A 268 11.12 21.25 7.89
N ILE A 269 10.64 20.23 7.16
CA ILE A 269 10.77 18.84 7.62
C ILE A 269 12.23 18.40 7.67
N GLU A 270 12.65 17.98 8.85
CA GLU A 270 13.91 17.28 9.08
C GLU A 270 13.67 15.77 9.10
N LEU A 271 14.30 15.05 8.15
CA LEU A 271 14.31 13.60 8.17
C LEU A 271 15.09 13.08 9.39
N PRO A 272 14.66 11.94 9.98
CA PRO A 272 15.36 11.34 11.10
C PRO A 272 16.79 10.96 10.71
N ARG A 273 17.71 10.96 11.68
CA ARG A 273 19.06 10.44 11.47
C ARG A 273 19.00 8.92 11.38
N GLU A 274 19.86 8.32 10.56
CA GLU A 274 19.91 6.86 10.36
C GLU A 274 19.99 6.08 11.68
N VAL A 275 20.80 6.54 12.65
CA VAL A 275 20.94 5.95 13.99
C VAL A 275 19.64 5.94 14.83
N THR A 276 18.63 6.71 14.42
CA THR A 276 17.32 6.79 15.09
C THR A 276 16.23 6.00 14.38
N VAL A 277 16.56 5.30 13.30
CA VAL A 277 15.64 4.44 12.56
C VAL A 277 15.99 2.98 12.86
N ILE A 278 14.98 2.17 13.15
CA ILE A 278 15.16 0.72 13.33
C ILE A 278 15.45 0.12 11.96
N ASP A 279 16.53 -0.66 11.86
CA ASP A 279 16.84 -1.44 10.67
C ASP A 279 15.69 -2.40 10.37
N SER A 280 15.18 -2.35 9.14
CA SER A 280 14.11 -3.22 8.68
C SER A 280 14.56 -4.68 8.63
N GLY A 281 15.87 -4.95 8.57
CA GLY A 281 16.42 -6.30 8.39
C GLY A 281 16.18 -6.86 6.98
N ASP A 282 15.98 -5.99 5.99
CA ASP A 282 15.93 -6.33 4.58
C ASP A 282 17.29 -6.04 3.92
N ASP A 283 17.98 -7.10 3.49
CA ASP A 283 19.30 -7.02 2.87
C ASP A 283 19.30 -6.18 1.58
N MET A 284 18.16 -6.06 0.89
CA MET A 284 18.01 -5.27 -0.33
C MET A 284 17.64 -3.81 -0.04
N THR A 285 17.12 -3.53 1.17
CA THR A 285 16.60 -2.22 1.53
C THR A 285 17.18 -1.71 2.86
N SER A 286 18.37 -1.13 2.77
CA SER A 286 19.00 -0.44 3.91
C SER A 286 18.18 0.76 4.41
N THR A 287 18.40 1.15 5.67
CA THR A 287 17.84 2.39 6.24
C THR A 287 18.16 3.63 5.40
N GLY A 288 19.37 3.71 4.83
CA GLY A 288 19.75 4.76 3.90
C GLY A 288 18.88 4.82 2.64
N HIS A 289 18.38 3.68 2.13
CA HIS A 289 17.42 3.67 1.01
C HIS A 289 16.07 4.26 1.41
N LEU A 290 15.58 3.94 2.62
CA LEU A 290 14.33 4.49 3.14
C LEU A 290 14.40 6.02 3.34
N LEU A 291 15.55 6.54 3.80
CA LEU A 291 15.81 7.98 3.89
C LEU A 291 15.78 8.66 2.53
N LYS A 292 16.44 8.07 1.53
CA LYS A 292 16.42 8.58 0.16
C LYS A 292 15.02 8.54 -0.46
N ALA A 293 14.24 7.49 -0.19
CA ALA A 293 12.85 7.41 -0.64
C ALA A 293 11.98 8.50 -0.03
N ALA A 294 12.12 8.78 1.28
CA ALA A 294 11.42 9.86 1.95
C ALA A 294 11.79 11.23 1.33
N GLU A 295 13.08 11.46 1.09
CA GLU A 295 13.56 12.67 0.43
C GLU A 295 13.06 12.80 -1.01
N ALA A 296 12.97 11.69 -1.76
CA ALA A 296 12.41 11.67 -3.11
C ALA A 296 10.93 12.09 -3.12
N TYR A 297 10.12 11.66 -2.15
CA TYR A 297 8.74 12.15 -1.98
C TYR A 297 8.71 13.65 -1.66
N ARG A 298 9.60 14.13 -0.78
CA ARG A 298 9.69 15.56 -0.44
C ARG A 298 10.00 16.41 -1.67
N CYS A 299 11.01 16.00 -2.44
CA CYS A 299 11.38 16.62 -3.71
C CYS A 299 10.23 16.54 -4.73
N THR A 300 9.49 15.45 -4.78
CA THR A 300 8.32 15.31 -5.67
C THR A 300 7.24 16.32 -5.33
N GLY A 301 6.92 16.50 -4.04
CA GLY A 301 5.98 17.52 -3.58
C GLY A 301 6.42 18.93 -4.00
N LEU A 302 7.67 19.29 -3.71
CA LEU A 302 8.24 20.59 -4.10
C LEU A 302 8.24 20.81 -5.61
N LEU A 303 8.62 19.80 -6.40
CA LEU A 303 8.61 19.86 -7.85
C LEU A 303 7.20 20.08 -8.41
N GLN A 304 6.19 19.40 -7.83
CA GLN A 304 4.79 19.61 -8.23
C GLN A 304 4.33 21.03 -7.88
N LEU A 305 4.72 21.59 -6.73
CA LEU A 305 4.43 22.98 -6.39
C LEU A 305 5.08 23.95 -7.39
N TYR A 306 6.39 23.88 -7.59
CA TYR A 306 7.13 24.79 -8.47
C TYR A 306 6.65 24.75 -9.92
N ARG A 307 6.24 23.58 -10.41
CA ARG A 307 5.72 23.43 -11.77
C ARG A 307 4.36 24.10 -11.97
N ASN A 308 3.53 24.19 -10.93
CA ASN A 308 2.17 24.74 -11.03
C ASN A 308 2.04 26.16 -10.44
N PHE A 309 2.97 26.57 -9.59
CA PHE A 309 3.04 27.86 -8.92
C PHE A 309 4.47 28.42 -9.06
N PRO A 310 4.85 28.94 -10.24
CA PRO A 310 6.23 29.33 -10.53
C PRO A 310 6.74 30.49 -9.65
N ASP A 311 5.84 31.34 -9.14
CA ASP A 311 6.19 32.49 -8.28
C ASP A 311 6.86 32.05 -6.97
N LEU A 312 6.62 30.81 -6.53
CA LEU A 312 7.30 30.20 -5.38
C LEU A 312 8.83 30.12 -5.55
N VAL A 313 9.32 30.06 -6.79
CA VAL A 313 10.77 30.06 -7.09
C VAL A 313 11.30 31.50 -7.15
N LEU A 314 10.49 32.44 -7.67
CA LEU A 314 10.88 33.84 -7.84
C LEU A 314 11.01 34.57 -6.52
N HIS A 315 10.23 34.19 -5.51
CA HIS A 315 10.37 34.70 -4.14
C HIS A 315 11.45 33.96 -3.32
N GLY A 316 12.09 32.93 -3.90
CA GLY A 316 13.20 32.19 -3.30
C GLY A 316 14.60 32.78 -3.56
N THR A 317 14.70 33.91 -4.27
CA THR A 317 15.98 34.63 -4.42
C THR A 317 16.13 35.78 -3.41
N SER A 318 16.94 35.48 -2.38
CA SER A 318 17.81 36.32 -1.53
C SER A 318 17.27 37.01 -0.26
N PRO A 319 18.11 37.17 0.78
CA PRO A 319 19.58 36.96 0.83
C PRO A 319 20.02 35.52 1.12
#